data_AF-A0AAU5JHT6-F1
#
_entry.id   AF-A0AAU5JHT6-F1
#
_cell.length_a   1.000
_cell.length_b   1.000
_cell.length_c   1.000
_cell.angle_alpha   90.00
_cell.angle_beta   90.00
_cell.angle_gamma   90.00
#
_symmetry.space_group_name_H-M   'P 1'
#
loop_
_entity.id
_entity.type
_entity.pdbx_description
1 polymer ?
#
loop_
_entity_poly.entity_id
_entity_poly.type
_entity_poly.pdbx_seq_one_letter_code
_entity_poly.pdbx_strand_id
1 'polypeptide(L)'
;MALNPVPIATTGASHTAQQFRMMIKDLSRDNQGVTTGLDLKVAALSTPGAGVQISDGSGVIAGKVSPVQGYYSAYNIGTDTVSVAATGGTPRSDMLVLRVEDPQYEGNRNPATDPIVFWEVVPNVSSTATTVPSGYSAIPLARIDIPASTATITNAMIKDLRKVANPRRDRILTPYYVAGALTEISGTTSTWRTFPNFTLATLAIPSWAATAKVVFSVYGLRLTTGNVFGAFRFLLGSSLEAVQSVYIDDNGGTGVRRIYVEMVETIDLTTTAGAALRGTNQTIKPRMRTDSLNTGKIGADTSTTFKIDVEFLEGPL
;
A
#
# COMPACT_ATOMS: atom_id res chain seq x y z
N MET A 1 18.27 39.19 -3.39
CA MET A 1 19.26 38.39 -2.62
C MET A 1 18.85 36.92 -2.75
N ALA A 2 19.79 36.01 -2.99
CA ALA A 2 19.45 34.60 -3.28
C ALA A 2 19.18 33.77 -2.01
N LEU A 3 19.90 34.03 -0.91
CA LEU A 3 19.65 33.44 0.40
C LEU A 3 18.62 34.28 1.16
N ASN A 4 17.64 33.64 1.81
CA ASN A 4 16.82 34.30 2.83
C ASN A 4 17.61 34.28 4.15
N PRO A 5 18.06 35.45 4.66
CA PRO A 5 18.98 35.51 5.80
C PRO A 5 18.29 35.33 7.15
N VAL A 6 16.96 35.24 7.20
CA VAL A 6 16.18 35.13 8.43
C VAL A 6 15.71 33.68 8.60
N PRO A 7 16.27 32.90 9.54
CA PRO A 7 15.73 31.58 9.88
C PRO A 7 14.31 31.69 10.44
N ILE A 8 13.47 30.68 10.20
CA ILE A 8 12.13 30.60 10.80
C ILE A 8 12.23 30.58 12.33
N ALA A 9 11.26 31.21 13.02
CA ALA A 9 11.20 31.32 14.48
C ALA A 9 12.37 32.10 15.13
N THR A 10 12.86 33.14 14.45
CA THR A 10 13.86 34.07 15.02
C THR A 10 13.15 35.23 15.70
N THR A 11 13.38 35.42 17.00
CA THR A 11 12.77 36.51 17.78
C THR A 11 13.03 37.87 17.16
N GLY A 12 11.96 38.66 16.97
CA GLY A 12 12.05 40.03 16.43
C GLY A 12 12.13 40.13 14.91
N ALA A 13 12.11 39.01 14.17
CA ALA A 13 12.14 39.00 12.72
C ALA A 13 10.74 38.78 12.09
N SER A 14 10.57 39.20 10.84
CA SER A 14 9.36 38.96 10.05
C SER A 14 9.50 37.71 9.18
N HIS A 15 8.42 36.94 9.01
CA HIS A 15 8.41 35.72 8.21
C HIS A 15 7.40 35.80 7.05
N THR A 16 7.83 35.38 5.86
CA THR A 16 6.99 35.37 4.65
C THR A 16 6.23 34.05 4.52
N ALA A 17 5.11 34.05 3.80
CA ALA A 17 4.39 32.82 3.44
C ALA A 17 5.31 31.80 2.74
N GLN A 18 6.26 32.28 1.92
CA GLN A 18 7.24 31.44 1.25
C GLN A 18 8.11 30.65 2.25
N GLN A 19 8.51 31.24 3.38
CA GLN A 19 9.28 30.50 4.41
C GLN A 19 8.47 29.35 5.00
N PHE A 20 7.17 29.54 5.26
CA PHE A 20 6.30 28.47 5.74
C PHE A 20 6.08 27.38 4.69
N ARG A 21 5.95 27.75 3.40
CA ARG A 21 5.87 26.77 2.30
C ARG A 21 7.14 25.93 2.15
N MET A 22 8.31 26.53 2.42
CA MET A 22 9.58 25.79 2.47
C MET A 22 9.66 24.89 3.71
N MET A 23 9.15 25.31 4.87
CA MET A 23 9.04 24.44 6.04
C MET A 23 8.15 23.22 5.76
N ILE A 24 7.01 23.40 5.08
CA ILE A 24 6.14 22.29 4.68
C ILE A 24 6.87 21.31 3.77
N LYS A 25 7.67 21.82 2.80
CA LYS A 25 8.53 20.98 1.94
C LYS A 25 9.47 20.11 2.75
N ASP A 26 10.15 20.70 3.73
CA ASP A 26 11.14 20.00 4.53
C ASP A 26 10.47 18.93 5.43
N LEU A 27 9.35 19.28 6.05
CA LEU A 27 8.54 18.34 6.85
C LEU A 27 7.94 17.23 5.99
N SER A 28 7.58 17.52 4.75
CA SER A 28 7.09 16.54 3.79
C SER A 28 8.19 15.73 3.10
N ARG A 29 9.46 16.01 3.41
CA ARG A 29 10.64 15.38 2.77
C ARG A 29 10.60 15.52 1.24
N ASP A 30 10.15 16.68 0.77
CA ASP A 30 9.94 16.97 -0.66
C ASP A 30 8.95 16.01 -1.35
N ASN A 31 8.04 15.41 -0.58
CA ASN A 31 6.94 14.59 -1.10
C ASN A 31 5.61 15.35 -1.07
N GLN A 32 4.70 14.92 -1.94
CA GLN A 32 3.31 15.36 -1.98
C GLN A 32 2.36 14.15 -1.96
N GLY A 33 1.12 14.37 -1.53
CA GLY A 33 0.12 13.32 -1.40
C GLY A 33 -0.82 13.58 -0.21
N VAL A 34 -1.66 12.60 0.09
CA VAL A 34 -2.50 12.61 1.29
C VAL A 34 -1.67 12.32 2.55
N THR A 35 -2.12 12.78 3.72
CA THR A 35 -1.34 12.63 4.95
C THR A 35 -1.41 11.21 5.51
N THR A 36 -2.57 10.56 5.47
CA THR A 36 -2.73 9.14 5.79
C THR A 36 -3.50 8.39 4.71
N GLY A 37 -3.48 7.06 4.75
CA GLY A 37 -4.16 6.21 3.75
C GLY A 37 -5.67 6.43 3.61
N LEU A 38 -6.35 6.92 4.65
CA LEU A 38 -7.80 7.15 4.63
C LEU A 38 -8.19 8.55 4.18
N ASP A 39 -7.25 9.49 4.22
CA ASP A 39 -7.52 10.91 3.99
C ASP A 39 -7.98 11.18 2.56
N LEU A 40 -8.96 12.06 2.41
CA LEU A 40 -9.45 12.58 1.13
C LEU A 40 -9.91 11.47 0.15
N LYS A 41 -10.44 10.36 0.67
CA LYS A 41 -10.92 9.25 -0.13
C LYS A 41 -12.10 9.69 -1.00
N VAL A 42 -12.03 9.35 -2.28
CA VAL A 42 -13.10 9.59 -3.23
C VAL A 42 -13.99 8.36 -3.31
N ALA A 43 -15.29 8.54 -3.16
CA ALA A 43 -16.30 7.50 -3.29
C ALA A 43 -17.51 8.00 -4.07
N ALA A 44 -18.32 7.09 -4.59
CA ALA A 44 -19.63 7.45 -5.13
C ALA A 44 -20.53 8.01 -4.01
N LEU A 45 -21.49 8.87 -4.40
CA LEU A 45 -22.49 9.38 -3.46
C LEU A 45 -23.28 8.24 -2.82
N SER A 46 -23.66 8.41 -1.55
CA SER A 46 -24.53 7.45 -0.83
C SER A 46 -25.91 7.32 -1.48
N THR A 47 -26.41 8.40 -2.07
CA THR A 47 -27.57 8.41 -2.97
C THR A 47 -27.07 8.49 -4.41
N PRO A 48 -27.44 7.56 -5.31
CA PRO A 48 -27.00 7.58 -6.70
C PRO A 48 -27.22 8.94 -7.38
N GLY A 49 -26.16 9.50 -7.99
CA GLY A 49 -26.21 10.82 -8.62
C GLY A 49 -24.97 11.20 -9.42
N ALA A 50 -24.97 12.42 -9.97
CA ALA A 50 -23.95 12.98 -10.86
C ALA A 50 -22.79 13.64 -10.11
N GLY A 51 -22.17 12.89 -9.21
CA GLY A 51 -21.05 13.39 -8.41
C GLY A 51 -20.34 12.32 -7.61
N VAL A 52 -19.34 12.75 -6.88
CA VAL A 52 -18.56 11.95 -5.94
C VAL A 52 -18.47 12.65 -4.59
N GLN A 53 -18.29 11.86 -3.55
CA GLN A 53 -18.04 12.33 -2.19
C GLN A 53 -16.54 12.23 -1.90
N ILE A 54 -15.97 13.26 -1.27
CA ILE A 54 -14.60 13.27 -0.75
C ILE A 54 -14.68 13.22 0.77
N SER A 55 -13.97 12.28 1.40
CA SER A 55 -13.89 12.18 2.85
C SER A 55 -13.08 13.31 3.47
N ASP A 56 -13.08 13.35 4.80
CA ASP A 56 -12.19 14.20 5.57
C ASP A 56 -10.73 13.75 5.43
N GLY A 57 -9.83 14.59 5.92
CA GLY A 57 -8.39 14.33 5.96
C GLY A 57 -7.58 15.47 5.36
N SER A 58 -6.27 15.25 5.24
CA SER A 58 -5.36 16.28 4.76
C SER A 58 -4.42 15.78 3.67
N GLY A 59 -3.78 16.73 3.01
CA GLY A 59 -2.75 16.47 2.03
C GLY A 59 -1.71 17.58 1.98
N VAL A 60 -0.60 17.25 1.35
CA VAL A 60 0.51 18.14 1.06
C VAL A 60 0.65 18.23 -0.45
N ILE A 61 0.70 19.45 -0.98
CA ILE A 61 0.67 19.75 -2.42
C ILE A 61 1.96 20.48 -2.78
N ALA A 62 2.71 19.97 -3.76
CA ALA A 62 3.88 20.67 -4.26
C ALA A 62 3.46 21.82 -5.19
N GLY A 63 4.00 23.01 -4.96
CA GLY A 63 3.93 24.09 -5.95
C GLY A 63 4.72 23.71 -7.20
N LYS A 64 4.11 23.84 -8.38
CA LYS A 64 4.72 23.45 -9.67
C LYS A 64 5.01 24.61 -10.61
N VAL A 65 4.51 25.81 -10.30
CA VAL A 65 4.63 26.99 -11.17
C VAL A 65 6.03 27.59 -11.08
N SER A 66 6.65 27.54 -9.91
CA SER A 66 7.98 28.06 -9.67
C SER A 66 8.79 27.15 -8.74
N PRO A 67 10.10 26.97 -8.97
CA PRO A 67 10.95 26.15 -8.08
C PRO A 67 11.02 26.68 -6.64
N VAL A 68 10.68 27.96 -6.42
CA VAL A 68 10.67 28.59 -5.10
C VAL A 68 9.27 28.72 -4.50
N GLN A 69 8.26 28.10 -5.12
CA GLN A 69 6.88 28.13 -4.64
C GLN A 69 6.72 27.39 -3.29
N GLY A 70 7.47 26.30 -3.10
CA GLY A 70 7.40 25.47 -1.90
C GLY A 70 6.18 24.54 -1.93
N TYR A 71 5.71 24.15 -0.75
CA TYR A 71 4.63 23.19 -0.59
C TYR A 71 3.49 23.77 0.26
N TYR A 72 2.27 23.30 0.02
CA TYR A 72 1.06 23.72 0.71
C TYR A 72 0.49 22.56 1.53
N SER A 73 -0.09 22.87 2.69
CA SER A 73 -0.93 21.94 3.43
C SER A 73 -2.39 22.31 3.21
N ALA A 74 -3.22 21.31 2.94
CA ALA A 74 -4.64 21.45 2.72
C ALA A 74 -5.39 20.36 3.46
N TYR A 75 -6.61 20.65 3.90
CA TYR A 75 -7.44 19.69 4.62
C TYR A 75 -8.92 19.91 4.31
N ASN A 76 -9.68 18.82 4.44
CA ASN A 76 -11.14 18.82 4.38
C ASN A 76 -11.69 18.43 5.76
N ILE A 77 -12.69 19.15 6.24
CA ILE A 77 -13.39 18.84 7.50
C ILE A 77 -14.72 18.18 7.14
N GLY A 78 -14.87 16.91 7.48
CA GLY A 78 -16.06 16.13 7.11
C GLY A 78 -16.06 15.76 5.64
N THR A 79 -17.25 15.54 5.07
CA THR A 79 -17.39 15.11 3.67
C THR A 79 -17.81 16.26 2.77
N ASP A 80 -17.23 16.34 1.58
CA ASP A 80 -17.64 17.28 0.54
C ASP A 80 -18.13 16.56 -0.72
N THR A 81 -18.91 17.23 -1.56
CA THR A 81 -19.47 16.69 -2.79
C THR A 81 -18.99 17.48 -4.00
N VAL A 82 -18.47 16.78 -5.00
CA VAL A 82 -18.05 17.37 -6.27
C VAL A 82 -18.90 16.82 -7.39
N SER A 83 -19.50 17.72 -8.16
CA SER A 83 -20.28 17.37 -9.35
C SER A 83 -19.36 16.85 -10.46
N VAL A 84 -19.82 15.81 -11.15
CA VAL A 84 -19.15 15.24 -12.32
C VAL A 84 -20.12 15.30 -13.49
N ALA A 85 -19.73 15.97 -14.57
CA ALA A 85 -20.62 16.12 -15.73
C ALA A 85 -20.96 14.77 -16.36
N ALA A 86 -22.17 14.62 -16.89
CA ALA A 86 -22.56 13.40 -17.60
C ALA A 86 -21.80 13.25 -18.92
N THR A 87 -21.73 12.01 -19.44
CA THR A 87 -21.23 11.72 -20.80
C THR A 87 -22.38 11.63 -21.80
N GLY A 88 -22.11 12.05 -23.04
CA GLY A 88 -22.94 11.73 -24.20
C GLY A 88 -22.61 10.34 -24.76
N GLY A 89 -22.74 10.14 -26.07
CA GLY A 89 -22.52 8.83 -26.71
C GLY A 89 -21.08 8.28 -26.67
N THR A 90 -20.11 9.03 -26.14
CA THR A 90 -18.70 8.63 -26.06
C THR A 90 -18.25 8.53 -24.61
N PRO A 91 -17.56 7.45 -24.19
CA PRO A 91 -16.98 7.37 -22.85
C PRO A 91 -15.83 8.38 -22.69
N ARG A 92 -15.55 8.77 -21.45
CA ARG A 92 -14.37 9.60 -21.13
C ARG A 92 -13.86 9.32 -19.72
N SER A 93 -12.61 9.72 -19.46
CA SER A 93 -12.06 9.72 -18.12
C SER A 93 -11.84 11.15 -17.66
N ASP A 94 -12.26 11.45 -16.43
CA ASP A 94 -12.04 12.75 -15.78
C ASP A 94 -11.12 12.53 -14.56
N MET A 95 -10.32 13.52 -14.16
CA MET A 95 -9.46 13.44 -12.98
C MET A 95 -9.89 14.44 -11.92
N LEU A 96 -10.21 13.94 -10.73
CA LEU A 96 -10.46 14.75 -9.55
C LEU A 96 -9.13 15.03 -8.84
N VAL A 97 -8.83 16.31 -8.65
CA VAL A 97 -7.60 16.78 -8.00
C VAL A 97 -7.94 17.72 -6.85
N LEU A 98 -7.06 17.76 -5.85
CA LEU A 98 -7.01 18.84 -4.87
C LEU A 98 -5.95 19.83 -5.35
N ARG A 99 -6.40 21.01 -5.79
CA ARG A 99 -5.54 22.04 -6.39
C ARG A 99 -5.35 23.23 -5.47
N VAL A 100 -4.16 23.80 -5.53
CA VAL A 100 -3.83 25.12 -5.01
C VAL A 100 -3.63 26.06 -6.20
N GLU A 101 -4.23 27.25 -6.16
CA GLU A 101 -3.97 28.33 -7.10
C GLU A 101 -3.56 29.58 -6.32
N ASP A 102 -2.25 29.70 -6.04
CA ASP A 102 -1.68 30.79 -5.26
C ASP A 102 -1.39 32.00 -6.16
N PRO A 103 -2.10 33.14 -6.00
CA PRO A 103 -1.97 34.33 -6.86
C PRO A 103 -0.59 34.99 -6.79
N GLN A 104 0.26 34.62 -5.84
CA GLN A 104 1.67 35.01 -5.88
C GLN A 104 2.42 34.39 -7.08
N TYR A 105 1.96 33.24 -7.59
CA TYR A 105 2.63 32.47 -8.64
C TYR A 105 1.74 32.18 -9.86
N GLU A 106 0.46 31.88 -9.67
CA GLU A 106 -0.49 31.57 -10.75
C GLU A 106 -1.89 32.11 -10.48
N GLY A 107 -2.63 32.35 -11.55
CA GLY A 107 -4.04 32.71 -11.45
C GLY A 107 -4.30 34.14 -10.97
N ASN A 108 -5.58 34.44 -10.75
CA ASN A 108 -6.07 35.77 -10.34
C ASN A 108 -7.00 35.69 -9.12
N ARG A 109 -7.01 34.56 -8.40
CA ARG A 109 -7.83 34.40 -7.21
C ARG A 109 -7.43 35.39 -6.13
N ASN A 110 -8.42 35.97 -5.46
CA ASN A 110 -8.21 36.82 -4.30
C ASN A 110 -8.20 35.96 -3.02
N PRO A 111 -7.08 35.84 -2.28
CA PRO A 111 -7.01 35.02 -1.07
C PRO A 111 -7.95 35.47 0.04
N ALA A 112 -8.47 36.70 -0.02
CA ALA A 112 -9.42 37.22 0.97
C ALA A 112 -10.86 36.73 0.73
N THR A 113 -11.22 36.32 -0.49
CA THR A 113 -12.61 36.00 -0.85
C THR A 113 -12.76 34.67 -1.57
N ASP A 114 -11.73 34.22 -2.27
CA ASP A 114 -11.79 33.05 -3.14
C ASP A 114 -11.10 31.86 -2.47
N PRO A 115 -11.62 30.64 -2.63
CA PRO A 115 -10.94 29.46 -2.15
C PRO A 115 -9.64 29.27 -2.92
N ILE A 116 -8.50 29.36 -2.24
CA ILE A 116 -7.17 29.14 -2.85
C ILE A 116 -6.89 27.65 -3.04
N VAL A 117 -7.48 26.83 -2.17
CA VAL A 117 -7.49 25.38 -2.26
C VAL A 117 -8.90 24.94 -2.63
N PHE A 118 -9.04 24.12 -3.67
CA PHE A 118 -10.35 23.68 -4.16
C PHE A 118 -10.25 22.33 -4.88
N TRP A 119 -11.40 21.69 -5.02
CA TRP A 119 -11.55 20.51 -5.87
C TRP A 119 -11.70 20.91 -7.32
N GLU A 120 -10.95 20.27 -8.20
CA GLU A 120 -11.08 20.47 -9.64
C GLU A 120 -11.28 19.12 -10.33
N VAL A 121 -12.26 19.07 -11.24
CA VAL A 121 -12.44 17.95 -12.16
C VAL A 121 -11.83 18.35 -13.49
N VAL A 122 -10.67 17.77 -13.80
CA VAL A 122 -9.99 17.94 -15.09
C VAL A 122 -10.62 16.95 -16.09
N PRO A 123 -11.37 17.42 -17.10
CA PRO A 123 -12.08 16.52 -17.99
C PRO A 123 -11.17 15.92 -19.07
N ASN A 124 -11.59 14.80 -19.65
CA ASN A 124 -10.96 14.18 -20.83
C ASN A 124 -9.47 13.84 -20.65
N VAL A 125 -9.07 13.39 -19.47
CA VAL A 125 -7.74 12.82 -19.26
C VAL A 125 -7.63 11.44 -19.92
N SER A 126 -6.39 10.97 -20.12
CA SER A 126 -6.16 9.58 -20.55
C SER A 126 -6.76 8.58 -19.55
N SER A 127 -7.32 7.48 -20.05
CA SER A 127 -7.84 6.37 -19.25
C SER A 127 -6.76 5.60 -18.47
N THR A 128 -5.48 5.94 -18.66
CA THR A 128 -4.35 5.42 -17.87
C THR A 128 -3.64 6.51 -17.08
N ALA A 129 -4.18 7.74 -17.07
CA ALA A 129 -3.58 8.85 -16.32
C ALA A 129 -3.55 8.53 -14.81
N THR A 130 -2.40 8.79 -14.21
CA THR A 130 -2.15 8.64 -12.76
C THR A 130 -1.53 9.88 -12.14
N THR A 131 -1.25 10.90 -12.94
CA THR A 131 -0.63 12.16 -12.52
C THR A 131 -1.47 13.33 -12.99
N VAL A 132 -1.46 14.41 -12.21
CA VAL A 132 -2.07 15.69 -12.60
C VAL A 132 -1.43 16.24 -13.88
N PRO A 133 -2.13 17.10 -14.65
CA PRO A 133 -1.53 17.80 -15.78
C PRO A 133 -0.25 18.55 -15.40
N SER A 134 0.68 18.65 -16.35
CA SER A 134 1.95 19.35 -16.11
C SER A 134 1.71 20.82 -15.73
N GLY A 135 2.50 21.32 -14.78
CA GLY A 135 2.38 22.69 -14.25
C GLY A 135 1.33 22.88 -13.17
N TYR A 136 0.48 21.89 -12.89
CA TYR A 136 -0.55 22.02 -11.85
C TYR A 136 0.06 21.85 -10.46
N SER A 137 -0.15 22.84 -9.59
CA SER A 137 0.08 22.74 -8.15
C SER A 137 -1.05 21.94 -7.50
N ALA A 138 -1.06 20.62 -7.70
CA ALA A 138 -2.15 19.74 -7.28
C ALA A 138 -1.70 18.31 -6.96
N ILE A 139 -2.50 17.59 -6.17
CA ILE A 139 -2.40 16.13 -6.00
C ILE A 139 -3.58 15.43 -6.67
N PRO A 140 -3.36 14.28 -7.34
CA PRO A 140 -4.46 13.49 -7.89
C PRO A 140 -5.14 12.72 -6.75
N LEU A 141 -6.47 12.76 -6.70
CA LEU A 141 -7.25 11.97 -5.75
C LEU A 141 -7.85 10.74 -6.43
N ALA A 142 -8.51 10.95 -7.57
CA ALA A 142 -9.09 9.85 -8.33
C ALA A 142 -9.15 10.15 -9.82
N ARG A 143 -9.15 9.08 -10.63
CA ARG A 143 -9.64 9.11 -12.00
C ARG A 143 -11.03 8.49 -12.03
N ILE A 144 -11.94 9.09 -12.76
CA ILE A 144 -13.33 8.64 -12.89
C ILE A 144 -13.50 8.22 -14.34
N ASP A 145 -13.57 6.90 -14.56
CA ASP A 145 -13.78 6.30 -15.88
C ASP A 145 -15.29 6.21 -16.15
N ILE A 146 -15.82 7.17 -16.91
CA ILE A 146 -17.26 7.34 -17.15
C ILE A 146 -17.63 6.67 -18.48
N PRO A 147 -18.47 5.62 -18.49
CA PRO A 147 -18.96 5.01 -19.72
C PRO A 147 -19.77 5.98 -20.58
N ALA A 148 -20.09 5.61 -21.83
CA ALA A 148 -21.03 6.38 -22.64
C ALA A 148 -22.41 6.49 -21.98
N SER A 149 -23.11 7.59 -22.23
CA SER A 149 -24.48 7.86 -21.80
C SER A 149 -24.71 7.68 -20.29
N THR A 150 -23.75 8.10 -19.47
CA THR A 150 -23.75 7.87 -18.02
C THR A 150 -23.83 9.20 -17.25
N ALA A 151 -24.80 9.29 -16.34
CA ALA A 151 -24.97 10.43 -15.42
C ALA A 151 -24.77 10.05 -13.95
N THR A 152 -24.85 8.77 -13.59
CA THR A 152 -24.65 8.29 -12.21
C THR A 152 -23.25 7.72 -12.07
N ILE A 153 -22.49 8.22 -11.11
CA ILE A 153 -21.14 7.71 -10.82
C ILE A 153 -21.22 6.57 -9.79
N THR A 154 -20.48 5.49 -10.03
CA THR A 154 -20.39 4.32 -9.13
C THR A 154 -18.95 4.08 -8.69
N ASN A 155 -18.75 3.37 -7.57
CA ASN A 155 -17.40 3.08 -7.07
C ASN A 155 -16.54 2.29 -8.08
N ALA A 156 -17.13 1.49 -8.96
CA ALA A 156 -16.39 0.75 -9.99
C ALA A 156 -15.73 1.68 -11.04
N MET A 157 -16.32 2.85 -11.26
CA MET A 157 -15.83 3.89 -12.17
C MET A 157 -14.69 4.70 -11.54
N ILE A 158 -14.58 4.72 -10.21
CA ILE A 158 -13.59 5.51 -9.47
C ILE A 158 -12.31 4.70 -9.30
N LYS A 159 -11.20 5.22 -9.81
CA LYS A 159 -9.85 4.69 -9.59
C LYS A 159 -9.12 5.59 -8.63
N ASP A 160 -8.76 5.05 -7.48
CA ASP A 160 -7.98 5.77 -6.48
C ASP A 160 -6.57 6.05 -7.02
N LEU A 161 -6.18 7.32 -7.01
CA LEU A 161 -4.86 7.79 -7.43
C LEU A 161 -4.06 8.40 -6.28
N ARG A 162 -4.63 8.41 -5.06
CA ARG A 162 -3.98 8.97 -3.89
C ARG A 162 -2.63 8.28 -3.68
N LYS A 163 -1.70 9.03 -3.08
CA LYS A 163 -0.45 8.50 -2.54
C LYS A 163 -0.26 9.14 -1.19
N VAL A 164 0.22 8.38 -0.21
CA VAL A 164 0.58 8.94 1.09
C VAL A 164 1.89 9.70 0.92
N ALA A 165 1.95 10.97 1.34
CA ALA A 165 3.12 11.82 1.14
C ALA A 165 4.36 11.24 1.85
N ASN A 166 4.19 10.80 3.11
CA ASN A 166 5.24 10.19 3.91
C ASN A 166 4.73 8.87 4.52
N PRO A 167 4.72 7.77 3.76
CA PRO A 167 4.12 6.52 4.20
C PRO A 167 4.86 5.95 5.40
N ARG A 168 4.11 5.53 6.43
CA ARG A 168 4.65 4.76 7.56
C ARG A 168 5.22 3.43 7.08
N ARG A 169 6.27 2.98 7.76
CA ARG A 169 6.90 1.68 7.59
C ARG A 169 7.19 1.09 8.95
N ASP A 170 6.91 -0.19 9.11
CA ASP A 170 7.26 -0.96 10.30
C ASP A 170 7.76 -2.33 9.87
N ARG A 171 8.89 -2.77 10.44
CA ARG A 171 9.54 -4.03 10.07
C ARG A 171 9.73 -4.89 11.30
N ILE A 172 9.20 -6.12 11.23
CA ILE A 172 9.24 -7.10 12.31
C ILE A 172 10.01 -8.32 11.83
N LEU A 173 11.07 -8.67 12.56
CA LEU A 173 11.82 -9.92 12.37
C LEU A 173 11.54 -10.86 13.55
N THR A 174 10.94 -12.01 13.28
CA THR A 174 10.66 -13.05 14.27
C THR A 174 11.29 -14.38 13.85
N PRO A 175 12.33 -14.86 14.55
CA PRO A 175 12.81 -16.22 14.37
C PRO A 175 11.92 -17.21 15.15
N TYR A 176 11.78 -18.43 14.64
CA TYR A 176 11.16 -19.54 15.36
C TYR A 176 12.05 -20.77 15.30
N TYR A 177 12.42 -21.29 16.47
CA TYR A 177 13.24 -22.49 16.63
C TYR A 177 12.32 -23.67 16.96
N VAL A 178 12.41 -24.76 16.20
CA VAL A 178 11.60 -25.96 16.49
C VAL A 178 12.13 -26.61 17.77
N ALA A 179 11.28 -26.74 18.80
CA ALA A 179 11.66 -27.29 20.11
C ALA A 179 11.22 -28.75 20.33
N GLY A 180 10.75 -29.43 19.29
CA GLY A 180 10.11 -30.76 19.38
C GLY A 180 10.89 -31.89 18.71
N ALA A 181 10.40 -33.11 18.94
CA ALA A 181 10.85 -34.30 18.21
C ALA A 181 10.63 -34.15 16.69
N LEU A 182 11.35 -34.96 15.92
CA LEU A 182 11.23 -35.00 14.47
C LEU A 182 9.77 -35.22 14.04
N THR A 183 9.26 -34.28 13.26
CA THR A 183 8.01 -34.41 12.53
C THR A 183 8.31 -34.54 11.04
N GLU A 184 7.53 -35.32 10.32
CA GLU A 184 7.73 -35.58 8.88
C GLU A 184 6.41 -35.57 8.10
N ILE A 185 6.48 -35.12 6.85
CA ILE A 185 5.47 -35.40 5.81
C ILE A 185 6.11 -36.21 4.69
N SER A 186 5.31 -37.07 4.08
CA SER A 186 5.70 -37.98 3.01
C SER A 186 4.51 -38.30 2.11
N GLY A 187 4.72 -39.18 1.13
CA GLY A 187 3.70 -39.56 0.15
C GLY A 187 3.69 -38.61 -1.05
N THR A 188 2.66 -38.71 -1.88
CA THR A 188 2.63 -38.13 -3.24
C THR A 188 1.52 -37.09 -3.44
N THR A 189 0.98 -36.54 -2.35
CA THR A 189 -0.23 -35.69 -2.39
C THR A 189 0.12 -34.21 -2.46
N SER A 190 -0.24 -33.55 -3.58
CA SER A 190 -0.09 -32.10 -3.79
C SER A 190 -1.06 -31.20 -3.01
N THR A 191 -1.59 -31.69 -1.88
CA THR A 191 -2.49 -30.95 -0.98
C THR A 191 -1.68 -30.21 0.07
N TRP A 192 -1.88 -28.90 0.16
CA TRP A 192 -1.27 -28.05 1.18
C TRP A 192 -1.71 -28.41 2.59
N ARG A 193 -0.75 -28.57 3.49
CA ARG A 193 -0.98 -28.85 4.90
C ARG A 193 -0.14 -27.90 5.75
N THR A 194 -0.61 -27.63 6.95
CA THR A 194 0.19 -26.90 7.93
C THR A 194 1.24 -27.85 8.43
N PHE A 195 2.48 -27.63 8.03
CA PHE A 195 3.59 -28.50 8.41
C PHE A 195 4.89 -27.72 8.57
N PRO A 196 5.57 -27.89 9.71
CA PRO A 196 5.05 -28.50 10.94
C PRO A 196 3.80 -27.78 11.45
N ASN A 197 2.92 -28.47 12.21
CA ASN A 197 1.67 -27.87 12.69
C ASN A 197 1.90 -26.95 13.90
N PHE A 198 2.67 -25.88 13.69
CA PHE A 198 3.01 -24.87 14.68
C PHE A 198 2.46 -23.50 14.26
N THR A 199 2.16 -22.67 15.26
CA THR A 199 2.09 -21.22 15.09
C THR A 199 3.49 -20.67 15.27
N LEU A 200 4.09 -20.15 14.21
CA LEU A 200 5.50 -19.69 14.26
C LEU A 200 5.64 -18.31 14.89
N ALA A 201 4.65 -17.44 14.64
CA ALA A 201 4.57 -16.13 15.24
C ALA A 201 3.12 -15.64 15.27
N THR A 202 2.87 -14.65 16.11
CA THR A 202 1.65 -13.83 16.06
C THR A 202 2.07 -12.41 15.74
N LEU A 203 1.64 -11.89 14.59
CA LEU A 203 2.00 -10.59 14.06
C LEU A 203 0.87 -9.60 14.35
N ALA A 204 1.17 -8.47 14.98
CA ALA A 204 0.23 -7.36 15.07
C ALA A 204 0.24 -6.60 13.74
N ILE A 205 -0.83 -6.70 12.96
CA ILE A 205 -0.93 -6.02 11.67
C ILE A 205 -1.44 -4.60 11.94
N PRO A 206 -0.69 -3.55 11.57
CA PRO A 206 -1.14 -2.18 11.82
C PRO A 206 -2.44 -1.85 11.07
N SER A 207 -3.32 -1.06 11.68
CA SER A 207 -4.57 -0.62 11.06
C SER A 207 -4.35 0.21 9.79
N TRP A 208 -3.20 0.88 9.70
CA TRP A 208 -2.82 1.74 8.57
C TRP A 208 -2.12 1.00 7.41
N ALA A 209 -1.76 -0.27 7.58
CA ALA A 209 -0.96 -0.98 6.58
C ALA A 209 -1.79 -1.30 5.34
N ALA A 210 -1.36 -0.81 4.16
CA ALA A 210 -1.96 -1.17 2.88
C ALA A 210 -1.30 -2.41 2.26
N THR A 211 -0.05 -2.69 2.65
CA THR A 211 0.72 -3.81 2.12
C THR A 211 1.59 -4.44 3.21
N ALA A 212 1.79 -5.75 3.14
CA ALA A 212 2.81 -6.46 3.91
C ALA A 212 3.76 -7.20 2.96
N LYS A 213 5.06 -6.91 3.03
CA LYS A 213 6.09 -7.66 2.32
C LYS A 213 6.68 -8.69 3.28
N VAL A 214 6.60 -9.96 2.91
CA VAL A 214 6.98 -11.07 3.76
C VAL A 214 8.15 -11.80 3.12
N VAL A 215 9.26 -11.89 3.84
CA VAL A 215 10.34 -12.85 3.57
C VAL A 215 10.17 -13.99 4.57
N PHE A 216 9.84 -15.17 4.05
CA PHE A 216 9.58 -16.35 4.85
C PHE A 216 10.54 -17.47 4.46
N SER A 217 11.39 -17.88 5.39
CA SER A 217 12.38 -18.92 5.11
C SER A 217 12.48 -19.96 6.21
N VAL A 218 13.02 -21.11 5.83
CA VAL A 218 13.33 -22.23 6.72
C VAL A 218 14.76 -22.69 6.47
N TYR A 219 15.52 -22.81 7.56
CA TYR A 219 16.89 -23.30 7.59
C TYR A 219 16.89 -24.69 8.21
N GLY A 220 17.75 -25.56 7.70
CA GLY A 220 17.93 -26.89 8.27
C GLY A 220 16.73 -27.81 8.07
N LEU A 221 15.93 -27.59 7.02
CA LEU A 221 14.79 -28.45 6.69
C LEU A 221 15.30 -29.83 6.29
N ARG A 222 14.87 -30.87 7.01
CA ARG A 222 15.43 -32.22 6.90
C ARG A 222 14.80 -32.98 5.74
N LEU A 223 15.62 -33.57 4.88
CA LEU A 223 15.20 -34.43 3.77
C LEU A 223 15.79 -35.85 3.94
N THR A 224 15.02 -36.90 3.63
CA THR A 224 15.48 -38.29 3.79
C THR A 224 14.65 -39.30 2.98
N THR A 225 15.00 -40.59 3.06
CA THR A 225 14.26 -41.77 2.56
C THR A 225 14.14 -41.90 1.04
N GLY A 226 14.37 -40.84 0.27
CA GLY A 226 14.32 -40.86 -1.19
C GLY A 226 14.45 -39.46 -1.78
N ASN A 227 14.11 -39.33 -3.06
CA ASN A 227 14.06 -38.04 -3.74
C ASN A 227 12.85 -37.25 -3.23
N VAL A 228 13.09 -36.00 -2.85
CA VAL A 228 12.07 -35.13 -2.29
C VAL A 228 11.57 -34.17 -3.35
N PHE A 229 10.26 -34.19 -3.57
CA PHE A 229 9.55 -33.21 -4.40
C PHE A 229 8.38 -32.65 -3.60
N GLY A 230 8.34 -31.34 -3.43
CA GLY A 230 7.29 -30.68 -2.69
C GLY A 230 7.36 -29.18 -2.85
N ALA A 231 6.57 -28.46 -2.06
CA ALA A 231 6.57 -27.00 -2.10
C ALA A 231 6.37 -26.41 -0.70
N PHE A 232 6.83 -25.17 -0.56
CA PHE A 232 6.85 -24.40 0.67
C PHE A 232 6.19 -23.03 0.46
N ARG A 233 5.31 -22.66 1.39
CA ARG A 233 4.74 -21.32 1.49
C ARG A 233 4.28 -20.99 2.92
N PHE A 234 3.61 -19.86 3.13
CA PHE A 234 2.99 -19.52 4.43
C PHE A 234 1.47 -19.35 4.36
N LEU A 235 0.84 -19.39 5.52
CA LEU A 235 -0.52 -18.95 5.79
C LEU A 235 -0.46 -17.83 6.83
N LEU A 236 -1.04 -16.67 6.49
CA LEU A 236 -1.24 -15.54 7.40
C LEU A 236 -2.70 -15.54 7.90
N GLY A 237 -2.87 -15.51 9.21
CA GLY A 237 -4.16 -15.67 9.85
C GLY A 237 -4.75 -17.05 9.64
N SER A 238 -6.06 -17.10 9.38
CA SER A 238 -6.81 -18.33 9.11
C SER A 238 -7.14 -18.55 7.63
N SER A 239 -7.03 -17.52 6.79
CA SER A 239 -7.60 -17.54 5.44
C SER A 239 -6.67 -17.01 4.33
N LEU A 240 -5.60 -16.29 4.67
CA LEU A 240 -4.74 -15.67 3.66
C LEU A 240 -3.49 -16.53 3.43
N GLU A 241 -3.64 -17.52 2.56
CA GLU A 241 -2.50 -18.30 2.08
C GLU A 241 -1.72 -17.53 1.02
N ALA A 242 -0.40 -17.65 1.10
CA ALA A 242 0.50 -17.22 0.06
C ALA A 242 0.08 -17.77 -1.31
N VAL A 243 -0.03 -16.91 -2.32
CA VAL A 243 -0.35 -17.30 -3.70
C VAL A 243 0.86 -17.98 -4.32
N GLN A 244 2.04 -17.42 -4.09
CA GLN A 244 3.30 -18.01 -4.57
C GLN A 244 3.80 -19.11 -3.63
N SER A 245 4.58 -20.03 -4.20
CA SER A 245 5.30 -21.06 -3.47
C SER A 245 6.65 -21.32 -4.11
N VAL A 246 7.59 -21.82 -3.33
CA VAL A 246 8.89 -22.28 -3.82
C VAL A 246 8.99 -23.78 -3.67
N TYR A 247 9.67 -24.43 -4.62
CA TYR A 247 9.81 -25.89 -4.61
C TYR A 247 10.86 -26.35 -3.60
N ILE A 248 10.56 -27.47 -2.96
CA ILE A 248 11.48 -28.32 -2.23
C ILE A 248 11.82 -29.44 -3.21
N ASP A 249 12.98 -29.35 -3.86
CA ASP A 249 13.44 -30.32 -4.86
C ASP A 249 14.85 -30.80 -4.49
N ASP A 250 14.99 -32.10 -4.28
CA ASP A 250 16.27 -32.72 -3.98
C ASP A 250 16.28 -34.19 -4.42
N ASN A 251 17.29 -34.56 -5.20
CA ASN A 251 17.51 -35.92 -5.71
C ASN A 251 18.67 -36.64 -4.99
N GLY A 252 18.94 -36.28 -3.73
CA GLY A 252 20.06 -36.79 -2.95
C GLY A 252 19.88 -38.20 -2.37
N GLY A 253 18.78 -38.90 -2.70
CA GLY A 253 18.57 -40.30 -2.33
C GLY A 253 18.18 -40.52 -0.85
N THR A 254 18.82 -41.45 -0.16
CA THR A 254 18.35 -41.95 1.15
C THR A 254 19.02 -41.30 2.37
N GLY A 255 20.19 -40.67 2.20
CA GLY A 255 20.93 -40.02 3.29
C GLY A 255 20.15 -38.86 3.94
N VAL A 256 20.46 -38.52 5.19
CA VAL A 256 19.89 -37.32 5.82
C VAL A 256 20.54 -36.08 5.23
N ARG A 257 19.72 -35.16 4.74
CA ARG A 257 20.16 -33.90 4.12
C ARG A 257 19.41 -32.75 4.77
N ARG A 258 20.00 -31.56 4.75
CA ARG A 258 19.39 -30.35 5.30
C ARG A 258 19.54 -29.21 4.33
N ILE A 259 18.42 -28.58 3.99
CA ILE A 259 18.40 -27.51 3.00
C ILE A 259 17.89 -26.20 3.59
N TYR A 260 18.10 -25.14 2.82
CA TYR A 260 17.52 -23.83 3.00
C TYR A 260 16.46 -23.59 1.94
N VAL A 261 15.31 -23.05 2.34
CA VAL A 261 14.23 -22.68 1.42
C VAL A 261 13.69 -21.31 1.82
N GLU A 262 13.52 -20.41 0.87
CA GLU A 262 12.99 -19.06 1.09
C GLU A 262 11.99 -18.68 0.02
N MET A 263 10.91 -18.04 0.44
CA MET A 263 9.99 -17.34 -0.44
C MET A 263 9.87 -15.87 -0.03
N VAL A 264 9.50 -15.04 -1.00
CA VAL A 264 9.18 -13.64 -0.79
C VAL A 264 7.83 -13.37 -1.41
N GLU A 265 6.94 -12.70 -0.69
CA GLU A 265 5.64 -12.32 -1.22
C GLU A 265 5.21 -10.95 -0.73
N THR A 266 4.39 -10.28 -1.54
CA THR A 266 3.70 -9.05 -1.17
C THR A 266 2.22 -9.35 -0.99
N ILE A 267 1.71 -9.16 0.23
CA ILE A 267 0.30 -9.30 0.57
C ILE A 267 -0.38 -7.94 0.41
N ASP A 268 -1.43 -7.90 -0.41
CA ASP A 268 -2.31 -6.75 -0.54
C ASP A 268 -3.33 -6.73 0.61
N LEU A 269 -3.13 -5.79 1.54
CA LEU A 269 -4.00 -5.60 2.69
C LEU A 269 -5.20 -4.69 2.37
N THR A 270 -5.36 -4.21 1.12
CA THR A 270 -6.50 -3.37 0.69
C THR A 270 -7.69 -4.18 0.18
N THR A 271 -7.48 -5.44 -0.21
CA THR A 271 -8.56 -6.37 -0.59
C THR A 271 -9.50 -6.64 0.60
N THR A 272 -10.73 -7.12 0.34
CA THR A 272 -11.67 -7.47 1.43
C THR A 272 -11.07 -8.43 2.45
N ALA A 273 -10.36 -9.47 1.98
CA ALA A 273 -9.71 -10.45 2.85
C ALA A 273 -8.53 -9.82 3.62
N GLY A 274 -7.70 -9.01 2.96
CA GLY A 274 -6.57 -8.34 3.58
C GLY A 274 -6.98 -7.25 4.60
N ALA A 275 -8.03 -6.48 4.27
CA ALA A 275 -8.55 -5.42 5.12
C ALA A 275 -9.09 -5.96 6.45
N ALA A 276 -9.66 -7.16 6.45
CA ALA A 276 -10.13 -7.85 7.65
C ALA A 276 -8.98 -8.24 8.62
N LEU A 277 -7.74 -8.26 8.14
CA LEU A 277 -6.57 -8.55 8.97
C LEU A 277 -5.98 -7.30 9.65
N ARG A 278 -6.24 -6.09 9.12
CA ARG A 278 -5.66 -4.85 9.64
C ARG A 278 -6.17 -4.53 11.04
N GLY A 279 -5.30 -4.05 11.92
CA GLY A 279 -5.62 -3.72 13.31
C GLY A 279 -5.85 -4.94 14.21
N THR A 280 -5.43 -6.13 13.77
CA THR A 280 -5.62 -7.39 14.51
C THR A 280 -4.32 -8.17 14.64
N ASN A 281 -4.31 -9.17 15.53
CA ASN A 281 -3.21 -10.11 15.70
C ASN A 281 -3.42 -11.35 14.81
N GLN A 282 -2.49 -11.61 13.90
CA GLN A 282 -2.57 -12.71 12.93
C GLN A 282 -1.45 -13.72 13.13
N THR A 283 -1.80 -14.99 13.18
CA THR A 283 -0.80 -16.06 13.26
C THR A 283 -0.13 -16.27 11.91
N ILE A 284 1.17 -16.54 11.87
CA ILE A 284 1.82 -17.07 10.67
C ILE A 284 2.14 -18.55 10.86
N LYS A 285 1.81 -19.34 9.85
CA LYS A 285 1.99 -20.80 9.86
C LYS A 285 2.69 -21.26 8.57
N PRO A 286 3.57 -22.28 8.65
CA PRO A 286 4.20 -22.84 7.47
C PRO A 286 3.20 -23.73 6.74
N ARG A 287 3.25 -23.70 5.42
CA ARG A 287 2.46 -24.56 4.55
C ARG A 287 3.42 -25.34 3.69
N MET A 288 3.28 -26.66 3.72
CA MET A 288 4.07 -27.55 2.88
C MET A 288 3.16 -28.60 2.25
N ARG A 289 3.63 -29.13 1.13
CA ARG A 289 3.06 -30.30 0.48
C ARG A 289 4.18 -31.15 -0.11
N THR A 290 3.89 -32.40 -0.41
CA THR A 290 4.70 -33.22 -1.31
C THR A 290 4.06 -33.24 -2.69
N ASP A 291 4.74 -33.75 -3.70
CA ASP A 291 4.22 -33.87 -5.06
C ASP A 291 4.24 -35.31 -5.57
N SER A 292 3.65 -35.57 -6.74
CA SER A 292 3.40 -36.91 -7.26
C SER A 292 4.66 -37.78 -7.42
N LEU A 293 5.83 -37.16 -7.61
CA LEU A 293 7.12 -37.83 -7.78
C LEU A 293 7.89 -38.00 -6.46
N ASN A 294 7.34 -37.52 -5.33
CA ASN A 294 7.99 -37.58 -4.04
C ASN A 294 8.11 -39.03 -3.55
N THR A 295 9.36 -39.47 -3.35
CA THR A 295 9.70 -40.78 -2.77
C THR A 295 10.38 -40.63 -1.40
N GLY A 296 10.72 -39.40 -1.01
CA GLY A 296 11.34 -39.08 0.26
C GLY A 296 10.38 -38.49 1.30
N LYS A 297 10.98 -37.93 2.35
CA LYS A 297 10.28 -37.24 3.43
C LYS A 297 10.86 -35.84 3.66
N ILE A 298 9.97 -34.91 3.98
CA ILE A 298 10.32 -33.56 4.44
C ILE A 298 10.07 -33.53 5.95
N GLY A 299 11.05 -33.11 6.73
CA GLY A 299 10.98 -33.11 8.18
C GLY A 299 11.49 -31.84 8.83
N ALA A 300 11.01 -31.61 10.04
CA ALA A 300 11.51 -30.56 10.92
C ALA A 300 11.73 -31.10 12.33
N ASP A 301 12.83 -30.71 12.93
CA ASP A 301 13.28 -31.13 14.26
C ASP A 301 14.07 -29.98 14.91
N THR A 302 14.76 -30.24 16.02
CA THR A 302 15.53 -29.24 16.79
C THR A 302 16.67 -28.56 16.02
N SER A 303 16.98 -28.98 14.80
CA SER A 303 17.94 -28.31 13.92
C SER A 303 17.26 -27.52 12.79
N THR A 304 15.94 -27.32 12.87
CA THR A 304 15.16 -26.52 11.93
C THR A 304 14.74 -25.18 12.55
N THR A 305 14.98 -24.09 11.80
CA THR A 305 14.63 -22.73 12.24
C THR A 305 13.88 -22.02 11.12
N PHE A 306 12.80 -21.32 11.46
CA PHE A 306 12.07 -20.45 10.55
C PHE A 306 12.45 -18.98 10.78
N LYS A 307 12.53 -18.21 9.71
CA LYS A 307 12.69 -16.76 9.71
C LYS A 307 11.41 -16.13 9.14
N ILE A 308 10.79 -15.25 9.92
CA ILE A 308 9.64 -14.46 9.50
C ILE A 308 10.06 -12.99 9.55
N ASP A 309 10.20 -12.37 8.39
CA ASP A 309 10.59 -10.96 8.26
C ASP A 309 9.52 -10.24 7.45
N VAL A 310 8.81 -9.31 8.11
CA VAL A 310 7.64 -8.64 7.56
C VAL A 310 7.84 -7.13 7.61
N GLU A 311 7.73 -6.47 6.46
CA GLU A 311 7.64 -5.01 6.36
C GLU A 311 6.22 -4.60 6.02
N PHE A 312 5.56 -3.85 6.90
CA PHE A 312 4.29 -3.19 6.63
C PHE A 312 4.52 -1.82 6.00
N LEU A 313 3.74 -1.48 4.98
CA LEU A 313 3.82 -0.22 4.27
C LEU A 313 2.44 0.45 4.22
N GLU A 314 2.41 1.75 4.54
CA GLU A 314 1.21 2.57 4.41
C GLU A 314 0.94 2.92 2.94
N GLY A 315 -0.34 2.96 2.58
CA GLY A 315 -0.80 3.37 1.26
C GLY A 315 -2.29 3.75 1.32
N PRO A 316 -2.89 4.11 0.18
CA PRO A 316 -4.32 4.40 0.10
C PRO A 316 -5.18 3.22 0.54
N LEU A 317 -6.22 3.49 1.33
CA LEU A 317 -7.16 2.50 1.89
C LEU A 317 -8.60 2.76 1.43
#